data_AF-A0A453FT82-F1
#
_entry.id   AF-A0A453FT82-F1
#
_cell.length_a   1.000
_cell.length_b   1.000
_cell.length_c   1.000
_cell.angle_alpha   90.00
_cell.angle_beta   90.00
_cell.angle_gamma   90.00
#
_symmetry.space_group_name_H-M   'P 1'
#
loop_
_entity.id
_entity.type
_entity.pdbx_description
1 polymer ?
#
loop_
_entity_poly.entity_id
_entity_poly.type
_entity_poly.pdbx_seq_one_letter_code
_entity_poly.pdbx_strand_id
1 'polypeptide(L)'
;MDWNYGPQEQVLWPASVLAGVLMCAAVYEVTKKVSSSCFKCYDGLSPMQKLEWNNRGFSTVHALVAAAVSFYLVMISGLFSVDVNGIIIDRKSWLSDSMFGVSIGYFLTDLTMILWHFPSLGGKEFLLHHGLSMYAICLALFSGKAHMYILMVLFTEATTPFVNLRW
;
A
#
# COMPACT_ATOMS: atom_id res chain seq x y z
N MET A 1 0.03 -6.86 28.12
CA MET A 1 0.25 -7.56 26.84
C MET A 1 1.68 -7.28 26.48
N ASP A 2 2.57 -8.25 26.70
CA ASP A 2 3.96 -8.14 26.27
C ASP A 2 3.98 -8.43 24.78
N TRP A 3 3.95 -7.37 23.97
CA TRP A 3 4.07 -7.43 22.53
C TRP A 3 5.52 -7.76 22.12
N ASN A 4 6.02 -8.93 22.55
CA ASN A 4 7.34 -9.42 22.15
C ASN A 4 7.21 -10.19 20.84
N TYR A 5 7.21 -9.47 19.72
CA TYR A 5 7.40 -10.08 18.40
C TYR A 5 8.83 -10.63 18.28
N GLY A 6 8.98 -11.69 17.49
CA GLY A 6 10.25 -12.39 17.34
C GLY A 6 11.33 -11.52 16.67
N PRO A 7 12.60 -11.97 16.71
CA PRO A 7 13.72 -11.27 16.07
C PRO A 7 13.50 -11.03 14.57
N GLN A 8 12.72 -11.90 13.92
CA GLN A 8 12.40 -11.79 12.50
C GLN A 8 11.47 -10.60 12.23
N GLU A 9 10.37 -10.45 12.97
CA GLU A 9 9.44 -9.33 12.81
C GLU A 9 10.09 -7.97 13.06
N GLN A 10 10.99 -7.91 14.05
CA GLN A 10 11.74 -6.69 14.39
C GLN A 10 12.58 -6.14 13.23
N VAL A 11 13.02 -7.01 12.32
CA VAL A 11 13.77 -6.62 11.11
C VAL A 11 12.84 -6.51 9.91
N LEU A 12 11.93 -7.47 9.73
CA LEU A 12 11.08 -7.58 8.56
C LEU A 12 10.14 -6.38 8.42
N TRP A 13 9.47 -5.98 9.51
CA TRP A 13 8.48 -4.92 9.42
C TRP A 13 9.11 -3.56 9.10
N PRO A 14 10.15 -3.09 9.81
CA PRO A 14 10.80 -1.82 9.45
C PRO A 14 11.43 -1.84 8.06
N ALA A 15 12.06 -2.97 7.66
CA ALA A 15 12.61 -3.12 6.32
C ALA A 15 11.53 -3.03 5.23
N SER A 16 10.36 -3.64 5.47
CA SER A 16 9.23 -3.60 4.54
C SER A 16 8.59 -2.21 4.46
N VAL A 17 8.46 -1.51 5.59
CA VAL A 17 8.02 -0.11 5.62
C VAL A 17 8.97 0.77 4.82
N LEU A 18 10.29 0.63 5.05
CA LEU A 18 11.30 1.35 4.30
C LEU A 18 11.23 1.02 2.80
N ALA A 19 11.03 -0.25 2.44
CA ALA A 19 10.85 -0.66 1.05
C ALA A 19 9.63 0.01 0.41
N GLY A 20 8.51 0.16 1.14
CA GLY A 20 7.34 0.90 0.68
C GLY A 20 7.63 2.37 0.40
N VAL A 21 8.34 3.05 1.31
CA VAL A 21 8.76 4.45 1.12
C VAL A 21 9.70 4.61 -0.07
N LEU A 22 10.70 3.74 -0.19
CA LEU A 22 11.66 3.76 -1.29
C LEU A 22 11.00 3.44 -2.63
N MET A 23 10.03 2.52 -2.65
CA MET A 23 9.21 2.23 -3.83
C MET A 23 8.47 3.50 -4.27
N CYS A 24 7.81 4.22 -3.36
CA CYS A 24 7.12 5.46 -3.70
C CYS A 24 8.07 6.49 -4.32
N ALA A 25 9.24 6.72 -3.71
CA ALA A 25 10.23 7.66 -4.24
C ALA A 25 10.75 7.24 -5.63
N ALA A 26 11.08 5.96 -5.80
CA ALA A 26 11.57 5.42 -7.07
C ALA A 26 10.50 5.54 -8.17
N VAL A 27 9.27 5.12 -7.90
CA VAL A 27 8.18 5.18 -8.87
C VAL A 27 7.82 6.62 -9.20
N TYR A 28 7.80 7.54 -8.23
CA TYR A 28 7.57 8.95 -8.49
C TYR A 28 8.57 9.51 -9.53
N GLU A 29 9.86 9.25 -9.36
CA GLU A 29 10.91 9.69 -10.28
C GLU A 29 10.83 8.99 -11.64
N VAL A 30 10.50 7.69 -11.67
CA VAL A 30 10.27 6.95 -12.92
C VAL A 30 9.06 7.52 -13.66
N THR A 31 7.93 7.71 -12.99
CA THR A 31 6.72 8.30 -13.56
C THR A 31 7.01 9.67 -14.14
N LYS A 32 7.74 10.53 -13.44
CA LYS A 32 8.15 11.85 -13.94
C LYS A 32 9.01 11.76 -15.21
N LYS A 33 10.01 10.88 -15.24
CA LYS A 33 10.91 10.69 -16.39
C LYS A 33 10.19 10.10 -17.60
N VAL A 34 9.42 9.04 -17.38
CA VAL A 34 8.61 8.40 -18.43
C VAL A 34 7.59 9.40 -18.95
N SER A 35 6.94 10.18 -18.08
CA SER A 35 5.87 11.08 -18.50
C SER A 35 6.37 12.24 -19.35
N SER A 36 7.47 12.88 -18.95
CA SER A 36 8.12 13.91 -19.78
C SER A 36 8.63 13.37 -21.12
N SER A 37 9.07 12.11 -21.17
CA SER A 37 9.59 11.51 -22.40
C SER A 37 8.49 11.04 -23.36
N CYS A 38 7.40 10.49 -22.82
CA CYS A 38 6.35 9.83 -23.59
C CYS A 38 5.13 10.73 -23.85
N PHE A 39 4.85 11.73 -23.01
CA PHE A 39 3.65 12.55 -23.10
C PHE A 39 4.00 14.04 -23.17
N LYS A 40 3.97 14.62 -24.38
CA LYS A 40 4.25 16.06 -24.58
C LYS A 40 3.32 16.98 -23.78
N CYS A 41 2.10 16.54 -23.48
CA CYS A 41 1.16 17.30 -22.65
C CYS A 41 1.63 17.44 -21.19
N TYR A 42 2.43 16.48 -20.70
CA TYR A 42 2.94 16.50 -19.32
C TYR A 42 3.76 17.75 -19.06
N ASP A 43 4.60 18.18 -20.00
CA ASP A 43 5.46 19.34 -19.82
C ASP A 43 4.69 20.66 -19.68
N GLY A 44 3.51 20.74 -20.29
CA GLY A 44 2.61 21.90 -20.20
C GLY A 44 1.79 21.97 -18.90
N LEU A 45 1.84 20.94 -18.06
CA LEU A 45 1.10 20.91 -16.79
C LEU A 45 1.68 21.87 -15.75
N SER A 46 0.79 22.43 -14.94
CA SER A 46 1.20 23.21 -13.76
C SER A 46 1.99 22.34 -12.78
N PRO A 47 2.81 22.94 -11.89
CA PRO A 47 3.56 22.18 -10.89
C PRO A 47 2.68 21.26 -10.02
N MET A 48 1.48 21.73 -9.64
CA MET A 48 0.53 20.94 -8.84
C MET A 48 -0.03 19.75 -9.63
N GLN A 49 -0.38 19.96 -10.90
CA GLN A 49 -0.86 18.87 -11.78
C GLN A 49 0.22 17.82 -12.04
N LYS A 50 1.47 18.22 -12.23
CA LYS A 50 2.59 17.27 -12.36
C LYS A 50 2.77 16.45 -11.08
N LEU A 51 2.64 17.11 -9.93
CA LEU A 51 2.76 16.45 -8.63
C LEU A 51 1.64 15.42 -8.44
N GLU A 52 0.38 15.79 -8.70
CA GLU A 52 -0.75 14.86 -8.66
C GLU A 52 -0.57 13.70 -9.64
N TRP A 53 -0.18 13.98 -10.88
CA TRP A 53 0.09 12.98 -11.91
C TRP A 53 1.15 11.96 -11.46
N ASN A 54 2.25 12.45 -10.88
CA ASN A 54 3.33 11.58 -10.41
C ASN A 54 2.91 10.78 -9.17
N ASN A 55 2.10 11.36 -8.26
CA ASN A 55 1.56 10.64 -7.11
C ASN A 55 0.65 9.48 -7.53
N ARG A 56 -0.21 9.70 -8.55
CA ARG A 56 -1.02 8.63 -9.16
C ARG A 56 -0.16 7.49 -9.71
N GLY A 57 1.09 7.76 -10.08
CA GLY A 57 2.05 6.75 -10.51
C GLY A 57 2.35 5.72 -9.42
N PHE A 58 2.82 6.15 -8.25
CA PHE A 58 3.19 5.21 -7.19
C PHE A 58 1.98 4.54 -6.54
N SER A 59 0.83 5.21 -6.42
CA SER A 59 -0.40 4.58 -5.91
C SER A 59 -0.91 3.50 -6.86
N THR A 60 -0.79 3.70 -8.17
CA THR A 60 -1.09 2.64 -9.17
C THR A 60 -0.18 1.43 -9.01
N VAL A 61 1.13 1.63 -8.84
CA VAL A 61 2.08 0.52 -8.68
C VAL A 61 1.84 -0.24 -7.38
N HIS A 62 1.67 0.46 -6.25
CA HIS A 62 1.31 -0.16 -4.98
C HIS A 62 0.04 -0.99 -5.12
N ALA A 63 -1.02 -0.41 -5.67
CA ALA A 63 -2.31 -1.07 -5.84
C ALA A 63 -2.21 -2.38 -6.64
N LEU A 64 -1.48 -2.39 -7.75
CA LEU A 64 -1.28 -3.59 -8.57
C LEU A 64 -0.50 -4.67 -7.82
N VAL A 65 0.57 -4.29 -7.11
CA VAL A 65 1.38 -5.23 -6.33
C VAL A 65 0.58 -5.79 -5.15
N ALA A 66 -0.08 -4.92 -4.39
CA ALA A 66 -0.90 -5.30 -3.25
C ALA A 66 -2.04 -6.23 -3.68
N ALA A 67 -2.73 -5.92 -4.77
CA ALA A 67 -3.78 -6.78 -5.31
C ALA A 67 -3.25 -8.14 -5.76
N ALA A 68 -2.12 -8.18 -6.48
CA ALA A 68 -1.54 -9.43 -6.94
C ALA A 68 -1.09 -10.33 -5.77
N VAL A 69 -0.38 -9.77 -4.78
CA VAL A 69 0.08 -10.51 -3.59
C VAL A 69 -1.12 -10.97 -2.76
N SER A 70 -2.12 -10.12 -2.55
CA SER A 70 -3.34 -10.50 -1.84
C SER A 70 -4.11 -11.61 -2.54
N PHE A 71 -4.29 -11.52 -3.87
CA PHE A 71 -4.95 -12.57 -4.65
C PHE A 71 -4.20 -13.90 -4.52
N TYR A 72 -2.87 -13.88 -4.66
CA TYR A 72 -2.06 -15.07 -4.49
C TYR A 72 -2.23 -15.68 -3.09
N LEU A 73 -2.10 -14.87 -2.03
CA LEU A 73 -2.18 -15.36 -0.66
C LEU A 73 -3.58 -15.90 -0.32
N VAL A 74 -4.64 -15.21 -0.74
CA VAL A 74 -6.02 -15.58 -0.41
C VAL A 74 -6.51 -16.75 -1.26
N MET A 75 -6.20 -16.78 -2.56
CA MET A 75 -6.82 -17.72 -3.50
C MET A 75 -5.95 -18.90 -3.90
N ILE A 76 -4.61 -18.75 -3.88
CA ILE A 76 -3.69 -19.72 -4.50
C ILE A 76 -2.80 -20.41 -3.46
N SER A 77 -2.28 -19.66 -2.47
CA SER A 77 -1.21 -20.14 -1.60
C SER A 77 -1.59 -21.27 -0.64
N GLY A 78 -2.88 -21.54 -0.46
CA GLY A 78 -3.40 -22.48 0.54
C GLY A 78 -3.35 -21.97 1.98
N LEU A 79 -2.78 -20.78 2.25
CA LEU A 79 -2.62 -20.20 3.60
C LEU A 79 -3.95 -20.15 4.38
N PHE A 80 -5.05 -19.88 3.68
CA PHE A 80 -6.39 -19.77 4.27
C PHE A 80 -7.33 -20.92 3.87
N SER A 81 -6.79 -22.06 3.39
CA SER A 81 -7.62 -23.23 3.05
C SER A 81 -8.34 -23.81 4.27
N VAL A 82 -9.53 -24.37 4.07
CA VAL A 82 -10.29 -25.09 5.11
C VAL A 82 -9.55 -26.33 5.62
N ASP A 83 -8.66 -26.90 4.82
CA ASP A 83 -7.90 -28.12 5.16
C ASP A 83 -6.74 -27.88 6.13
N VAL A 84 -6.38 -26.62 6.37
CA VAL A 84 -5.32 -26.26 7.33
C VAL A 84 -5.92 -26.22 8.73
N ASN A 85 -5.28 -26.91 9.68
CA ASN A 85 -5.71 -26.90 11.08
C ASN A 85 -5.58 -25.51 11.74
N GLY A 86 -6.50 -25.20 12.67
CA GLY A 86 -6.53 -23.94 13.42
C GLY A 86 -7.50 -22.91 12.83
N ILE A 87 -7.77 -21.82 13.57
CA ILE A 87 -8.73 -20.79 13.14
C ILE A 87 -8.11 -19.85 12.10
N ILE A 88 -8.86 -19.51 11.04
CA ILE A 88 -8.40 -18.65 9.93
C ILE A 88 -7.85 -17.30 10.41
N ILE A 89 -8.42 -16.76 11.49
CA ILE A 89 -8.04 -15.46 12.06
C ILE A 89 -6.59 -15.45 12.55
N ASP A 90 -6.05 -16.57 13.02
CA ASP A 90 -4.70 -16.64 13.58
C ASP A 90 -3.63 -16.97 12.51
N ARG A 91 -4.01 -17.04 11.24
CA ARG A 91 -3.11 -17.44 10.15
C ARG A 91 -2.45 -16.21 9.52
N LYS A 92 -1.12 -16.26 9.43
CA LYS A 92 -0.29 -15.26 8.76
C LYS A 92 0.91 -15.91 8.06
N SER A 93 1.59 -15.14 7.23
CA SER A 93 2.84 -15.54 6.59
C SER A 93 3.83 -14.37 6.57
N TRP A 94 5.12 -14.67 6.41
CA TRP A 94 6.14 -13.63 6.22
C TRP A 94 5.81 -12.71 5.03
N LEU A 95 5.19 -13.25 3.97
CA LEU A 95 4.80 -12.49 2.79
C LEU A 95 3.64 -11.52 3.10
N SER A 96 2.65 -11.94 3.90
CA SER A 96 1.60 -11.03 4.36
C SER A 96 2.17 -9.94 5.28
N ASP A 97 3.10 -10.28 6.19
CA ASP A 97 3.74 -9.31 7.07
C ASP A 97 4.52 -8.26 6.24
N SER A 98 5.23 -8.73 5.21
CA SER A 98 5.99 -7.86 4.31
C SER A 98 5.08 -6.95 3.50
N MET A 99 3.99 -7.49 2.94
CA MET A 99 3.02 -6.70 2.17
C MET A 99 2.35 -5.64 3.04
N PHE A 100 2.05 -5.95 4.31
CA PHE A 100 1.49 -5.00 5.26
C PHE A 100 2.49 -3.88 5.59
N GLY A 101 3.76 -4.23 5.83
CA GLY A 101 4.82 -3.24 6.01
C GLY A 101 4.99 -2.31 4.80
N VAL A 102 5.06 -2.87 3.58
CA VAL A 102 5.14 -2.10 2.33
C VAL A 102 3.92 -1.17 2.20
N SER A 103 2.72 -1.66 2.49
CA SER A 103 1.50 -0.85 2.47
C SER A 103 1.50 0.28 3.50
N ILE A 104 2.02 0.07 4.71
CA ILE A 104 2.20 1.15 5.69
C ILE A 104 3.16 2.22 5.14
N GLY A 105 4.30 1.81 4.57
CA GLY A 105 5.26 2.75 3.97
C GLY A 105 4.65 3.58 2.83
N TYR A 106 3.84 2.94 1.99
CA TYR A 106 3.05 3.60 0.96
C TYR A 106 2.04 4.59 1.54
N PHE A 107 1.15 4.15 2.43
CA PHE A 107 0.10 5.01 3.00
C PHE A 107 0.68 6.18 3.80
N LEU A 108 1.81 6.01 4.49
CA LEU A 108 2.52 7.10 5.17
C LEU A 108 3.05 8.13 4.18
N THR A 109 3.65 7.67 3.07
CA THR A 109 4.18 8.56 2.05
C THR A 109 3.07 9.35 1.38
N ASP A 110 1.98 8.68 0.97
CA ASP A 110 0.87 9.34 0.29
C ASP A 110 0.10 10.29 1.22
N LEU A 111 -0.13 9.88 2.48
CA LEU A 111 -0.75 10.75 3.48
C LEU A 111 0.10 11.99 3.75
N THR A 112 1.43 11.85 3.80
CA THR A 112 2.33 13.00 3.96
C THR A 112 2.17 13.99 2.81
N MET A 113 2.09 13.50 1.57
CA MET A 113 1.86 14.35 0.39
C MET A 113 0.48 15.01 0.42
N ILE A 114 -0.56 14.28 0.80
CA ILE A 114 -1.93 14.80 0.96
C ILE A 114 -1.96 15.92 1.99
N LEU A 115 -1.35 15.71 3.17
CA LEU A 115 -1.31 16.71 4.23
C LEU A 115 -0.51 17.95 3.83
N TRP A 116 0.62 17.77 3.14
CA TRP A 116 1.46 18.88 2.69
C TRP A 116 0.77 19.77 1.66
N HIS A 117 -0.07 19.17 0.81
CA HIS A 117 -0.78 19.85 -0.26
C HIS A 117 -2.29 19.98 -0.01
N PHE A 118 -2.75 19.79 1.23
CA PHE A 118 -4.18 19.81 1.56
C PHE A 118 -4.78 21.21 1.31
N PRO A 119 -5.97 21.32 0.68
CA PRO A 119 -6.87 20.27 0.19
C PRO A 119 -6.70 19.95 -1.32
N SER A 120 -5.61 20.36 -1.95
CA SER A 120 -5.45 20.33 -3.42
C SER A 120 -5.19 18.92 -3.97
N LEU A 121 -4.60 18.02 -3.17
CA LEU A 121 -4.22 16.66 -3.60
C LEU A 121 -5.21 15.58 -3.15
N GLY A 122 -6.21 15.94 -2.34
CA GLY A 122 -7.19 15.00 -1.80
C GLY A 122 -8.11 15.64 -0.76
N GLY A 123 -9.32 15.10 -0.62
CA GLY A 123 -10.29 15.51 0.38
C GLY A 123 -10.16 14.76 1.72
N LYS A 124 -11.08 15.06 2.65
CA LYS A 124 -11.10 14.49 4.02
C LYS A 124 -11.30 12.97 4.01
N GLU A 125 -11.99 12.46 3.01
CA GLU A 125 -12.18 11.04 2.75
C GLU A 125 -10.85 10.30 2.56
N PHE A 126 -9.86 10.90 1.91
CA PHE A 126 -8.54 10.31 1.77
C PHE A 126 -7.80 10.26 3.11
N LEU A 127 -7.91 11.30 3.94
CA LEU A 127 -7.30 11.31 5.28
C LEU A 127 -7.89 10.19 6.15
N LEU A 128 -9.22 10.05 6.14
CA LEU A 128 -9.90 8.98 6.88
C LEU A 128 -9.54 7.60 6.34
N HIS A 129 -9.55 7.42 5.02
CA HIS A 129 -9.16 6.16 4.38
C HIS A 129 -7.74 5.76 4.77
N HIS A 130 -6.75 6.65 4.61
CA HIS A 130 -5.35 6.37 4.94
C HIS A 130 -5.16 6.07 6.43
N GLY A 131 -5.78 6.86 7.30
CA GLY A 131 -5.72 6.66 8.75
C GLY A 131 -6.29 5.31 9.19
N LEU A 132 -7.49 4.97 8.69
CA LEU A 132 -8.14 3.69 9.01
C LEU A 132 -7.38 2.50 8.43
N SER A 133 -6.88 2.60 7.20
CA SER A 133 -6.07 1.57 6.55
C SER A 133 -4.81 1.28 7.38
N MET A 134 -4.02 2.31 7.71
CA MET A 134 -2.81 2.12 8.52
C MET A 134 -3.13 1.58 9.92
N TYR A 135 -4.18 2.08 10.57
CA TYR A 135 -4.59 1.58 11.88
C TYR A 135 -4.95 0.09 11.83
N ALA A 136 -5.75 -0.33 10.85
CA ALA A 136 -6.14 -1.73 10.69
C ALA A 136 -4.95 -2.64 10.37
N ILE A 137 -4.03 -2.19 9.50
CA ILE A 137 -2.81 -2.95 9.16
C ILE A 137 -1.90 -3.07 10.39
N CYS A 138 -1.68 -1.99 11.14
CA CYS A 138 -0.88 -2.02 12.38
C CYS A 138 -1.51 -2.95 13.41
N LEU A 139 -2.83 -2.91 13.60
CA LEU A 139 -3.52 -3.86 14.49
C LEU A 139 -3.33 -5.31 14.05
N ALA A 140 -3.39 -5.61 12.76
CA ALA A 140 -3.17 -6.96 12.25
C ALA A 140 -1.74 -7.43 12.47
N LEU A 141 -0.73 -6.60 12.15
CA LEU A 141 0.68 -6.89 12.43
C LEU A 141 0.92 -7.12 13.93
N PHE A 142 0.42 -6.20 14.76
CA PHE A 142 0.63 -6.28 16.20
C PHE A 142 -0.12 -7.43 16.86
N SER A 143 -1.31 -7.77 16.41
CA SER A 143 -2.01 -8.94 16.94
C SER A 143 -1.50 -10.26 16.35
N GLY A 144 -0.86 -10.22 15.18
CA GLY A 144 -0.60 -11.39 14.36
C GLY A 144 -1.87 -12.04 13.81
N LYS A 145 -2.99 -11.30 13.78
CA LYS A 145 -4.33 -11.82 13.49
C LYS A 145 -5.01 -11.07 12.36
N ALA A 146 -6.07 -11.68 11.83
CA ALA A 146 -6.95 -11.11 10.81
C ALA A 146 -6.25 -10.74 9.49
N HIS A 147 -5.12 -11.38 9.16
CA HIS A 147 -4.37 -11.09 7.94
C HIS A 147 -5.22 -11.31 6.67
N MET A 148 -6.08 -12.33 6.64
CA MET A 148 -7.00 -12.57 5.51
C MET A 148 -7.87 -11.33 5.21
N TYR A 149 -8.38 -10.65 6.24
CA TYR A 149 -9.28 -9.50 6.06
C TYR A 149 -8.54 -8.29 5.52
N ILE A 150 -7.33 -8.02 6.02
CA ILE A 150 -6.49 -6.95 5.48
C ILE A 150 -6.09 -7.26 4.03
N LEU A 151 -5.76 -8.52 3.71
CA LEU A 151 -5.46 -8.93 2.34
C LEU A 151 -6.66 -8.76 1.41
N MET A 152 -7.88 -9.08 1.87
CA MET A 152 -9.10 -8.82 1.09
C MET A 152 -9.30 -7.31 0.83
N VAL A 153 -9.06 -6.45 1.83
CA VAL A 153 -9.11 -4.98 1.63
C VAL A 153 -8.03 -4.54 0.64
N LEU A 154 -6.78 -4.99 0.80
CA LEU A 154 -5.70 -4.69 -0.14
C LEU A 154 -5.97 -5.23 -1.55
N PHE A 155 -6.74 -6.30 -1.69
CA PHE A 155 -7.17 -6.77 -3.01
C PHE A 155 -8.12 -5.77 -3.70
N THR A 156 -8.95 -5.05 -2.94
CA THR A 156 -9.84 -4.03 -3.50
C THR A 156 -9.12 -2.78 -4.04
N GLU A 157 -7.86 -2.58 -3.65
CA GLU A 157 -6.99 -1.56 -4.26
C GLU A 157 -6.77 -1.81 -5.77
N ALA A 158 -7.11 -3.00 -6.30
CA ALA A 158 -7.18 -3.24 -7.74
C ALA A 158 -8.06 -2.22 -8.50
N THR A 159 -8.94 -1.51 -7.80
CA THR A 159 -9.76 -0.42 -8.36
C THR A 159 -9.01 0.92 -8.49
N THR A 160 -7.94 1.14 -7.74
CA THR A 160 -7.15 2.39 -7.68
C THR A 160 -6.57 2.80 -9.04
N PRO A 161 -6.00 1.91 -9.88
CA PRO A 161 -5.58 2.28 -11.23
C PRO A 161 -6.71 2.89 -12.07
N PHE A 162 -7.95 2.40 -11.93
CA PHE A 162 -9.10 2.93 -12.66
C PHE A 162 -9.56 4.29 -12.14
N VAL A 163 -9.38 4.57 -10.85
CA VAL A 163 -9.61 5.90 -10.27
C VAL A 163 -8.53 6.87 -10.77
N ASN A 164 -7.27 6.41 -10.81
CA ASN A 164 -6.13 7.20 -11.25
C ASN A 164 -6.21 7.59 -12.72
N LEU A 165 -6.79 6.74 -13.58
CA LEU A 165 -6.97 6.99 -15.02
C LEU A 165 -8.10 7.99 -15.37
N ARG A 166 -8.89 8.48 -14.41
CA ARG A 166 -9.97 9.47 -14.65
C ARG A 166 -9.46 10.91 -14.82
N TRP A 167 -8.17 11.07 -15.03
CA TRP A 167 -7.48 12.35 -15.10
C TRP A 167 -7.45 12.88 -16.54
#